data_AF-V3ZMB7-F1
#
_entry.id   AF-V3ZMB7-F1
#
_cell.length_a   1.000
_cell.length_b   1.000
_cell.length_c   1.000
_cell.angle_alpha   90.00
_cell.angle_beta   90.00
_cell.angle_gamma   90.00
#
_symmetry.space_group_name_H-M   'P 1'
#
loop_
_entity.id
_entity.type
_entity.pdbx_description
1 polymer ?
#
loop_
_entity_poly.entity_id
_entity_poly.type
_entity_poly.pdbx_seq_one_letter_code
_entity_poly.pdbx_strand_id
1 'polypeptide(L)' 'MVEQVSLLEWFANNYKNFGATLEIITDKSQEGAQFVRGFGGIGGILRYQVDFQMFHPDLQEYDDFDIDDY' A
#
# COMPACT_ATOMS: atom_id res chain seq x y z
N MET A 1 8.96 21.82 8.93
CA MET A 1 9.15 21.37 7.54
C MET A 1 8.76 19.91 7.52
N VAL A 2 7.88 19.48 6.61
CA VAL A 2 7.55 18.05 6.47
C VAL A 2 8.74 17.37 5.81
N GLU A 3 9.24 16.31 6.43
CA GLU A 3 10.34 15.53 5.90
C GLU A 3 9.81 14.67 4.74
N GLN A 4 10.38 14.83 3.54
CA GLN A 4 9.96 14.09 2.36
C GLN A 4 10.79 12.81 2.27
N VAL A 5 10.19 11.68 2.63
CA VAL A 5 10.82 10.35 2.59
C VAL A 5 10.40 9.60 1.33
N SER A 6 11.32 8.82 0.74
CA SER A 6 11.02 7.92 -0.37
C SER A 6 10.06 6.81 0.08
N LEU A 7 8.99 6.58 -0.68
CA LEU A 7 8.00 5.54 -0.36
C LEU A 7 8.65 4.15 -0.27
N LEU A 8 9.65 3.87 -1.12
CA LEU A 8 10.39 2.61 -1.10
C LEU A 8 11.18 2.44 0.21
N GLU A 9 11.84 3.50 0.68
CA GLU A 9 12.55 3.48 1.96
C GLU A 9 11.57 3.31 3.12
N TRP A 10 10.43 3.97 3.05
CA TRP A 10 9.39 3.81 4.06
C TRP A 10 8.89 2.36 4.14
N PHE A 11 8.63 1.70 3.01
CA PHE A 11 8.27 0.28 3.01
C PHE A 11 9.38 -0.60 3.57
N ALA A 12 10.64 -0.37 3.17
CA ALA A 12 11.78 -1.12 3.68
C ALA A 12 11.93 -1.03 5.20
N ASN A 13 11.55 0.11 5.79
CA ASN A 13 11.61 0.32 7.24
C ASN A 13 10.39 -0.25 7.98
N ASN A 14 9.21 -0.23 7.36
CA ASN A 14 7.94 -0.48 8.07
C ASN A 14 7.27 -1.81 7.73
N TYR A 15 7.67 -2.53 6.68
CA TYR A 15 6.96 -3.74 6.21
C TYR A 15 6.73 -4.79 7.31
N LYS A 16 7.68 -4.93 8.25
CA LYS A 16 7.58 -5.88 9.38
C LYS A 16 6.46 -5.52 10.36
N ASN A 17 6.18 -4.23 10.56
CA ASN A 17 5.15 -3.77 11.49
C ASN A 17 3.75 -4.16 11.01
N PHE A 18 3.57 -4.28 9.70
CA PHE A 18 2.31 -4.67 9.07
C PHE A 18 2.20 -6.19 8.83
N GLY A 19 3.21 -6.96 9.22
CA GLY A 19 3.27 -8.40 8.97
C GLY A 19 3.20 -8.74 7.48
N ALA A 20 3.66 -7.84 6.61
CA ALA A 20 3.74 -8.04 5.18
C ALA A 20 5.17 -8.47 4.82
N THR A 21 5.34 -9.10 3.64
CA THR A 21 6.65 -9.37 3.07
C THR A 21 6.89 -8.36 1.95
N LEU A 22 8.01 -7.64 2.00
CA LEU A 22 8.40 -6.71 0.95
C LEU A 22 9.26 -7.42 -0.09
N GLU A 23 8.84 -7.38 -1.35
CA GLU A 23 9.61 -7.87 -2.49
C GLU A 23 9.86 -6.73 -3.48
N ILE A 24 11.12 -6.51 -3.83
CA ILE A 24 11.52 -5.50 -4.82
C ILE A 24 11.81 -6.23 -6.13
N ILE A 25 11.01 -5.92 -7.16
CA ILE A 25 11.16 -6.49 -8.50
C ILE A 25 11.72 -5.45 -9.48
N THR A 26 12.24 -5.92 -10.61
CA THR A 26 12.71 -5.06 -11.72
C THR A 26 11.89 -5.33 -12.98
N ASP A 27 11.90 -4.40 -13.92
CA ASP A 27 11.19 -4.50 -15.20
C ASP A 27 11.90 -5.37 -16.25
N LYS A 28 12.96 -6.09 -15.85
CA LYS A 28 13.77 -6.92 -16.76
C LYS A 28 13.05 -8.19 -17.21
N SER A 29 12.06 -8.67 -16.47
CA SER A 29 11.20 -9.78 -16.88
C SER A 29 9.93 -9.29 -17.55
N GLN A 30 9.27 -10.16 -18.31
CA GLN A 30 8.00 -9.83 -18.96
C GLN A 30 6.92 -9.49 -17.92
N GLU A 31 6.89 -10.24 -16.81
CA GLU A 31 5.97 -10.04 -15.69
C GLU A 31 6.26 -8.72 -14.97
N GLY A 32 7.54 -8.39 -14.74
CA GLY A 32 7.93 -7.13 -14.10
C GLY A 32 7.58 -5.92 -14.97
N ALA A 33 7.80 -6.01 -16.28
CA ALA A 33 7.40 -4.96 -17.22
C ALA A 33 5.88 -4.77 -17.28
N GLN A 34 5.10 -5.86 -17.22
CA GLN A 34 3.64 -5.79 -17.12
C GLN A 34 3.20 -5.20 -15.79
N PHE A 35 3.88 -5.52 -14.69
CA PHE A 35 3.56 -4.99 -13.38
C PHE A 35 3.74 -3.47 -13.32
N VAL A 36 4.87 -2.96 -13.84
CA VAL A 36 5.12 -1.52 -13.91
C VAL A 36 4.08 -0.81 -14.79
N ARG A 37 3.76 -1.37 -15.96
CA ARG A 37 2.82 -0.76 -16.91
C ARG A 37 1.36 -0.86 -16.48
N GLY A 38 0.97 -1.96 -15.82
CA GLY A 38 -0.41 -2.25 -15.43
C GLY A 38 -0.79 -1.68 -14.06
N PHE A 39 0.14 -1.66 -13.11
CA PHE A 39 -0.12 -1.27 -11.72
C PHE A 39 0.71 -0.05 -11.26
N GLY A 40 1.50 0.57 -12.16
CA GLY A 40 2.31 1.74 -11.83
C GLY A 40 3.57 1.42 -11.00
N GLY A 41 3.94 0.14 -10.91
CA GLY A 41 5.17 -0.30 -10.22
C GLY A 41 5.01 -0.54 -8.72
N ILE A 42 3.79 -0.46 -8.19
CA ILE A 42 3.47 -0.80 -6.80
C ILE A 42 2.26 -1.72 -6.75
N GLY A 43 2.27 -2.66 -5.81
CA GLY A 43 1.19 -3.62 -5.63
C GLY A 43 1.44 -4.52 -4.43
N GLY A 44 0.43 -5.28 -4.05
CA GLY A 44 0.50 -6.21 -2.93
C GLY A 44 -0.38 -7.43 -3.17
N ILE A 45 0.05 -8.57 -2.63
CA ILE A 45 -0.72 -9.80 -2.62
C ILE A 45 -1.38 -9.94 -1.25
N LEU A 46 -2.71 -9.96 -1.24
CA LEU A 46 -3.48 -10.09 -0.02
C LEU A 46 -3.58 -11.56 0.39
N ARG A 47 -3.52 -11.82 1.70
CA ARG A 47 -3.69 -13.18 2.25
C ARG A 47 -5.11 -13.72 2.06
N TYR A 48 -6.10 -12.83 2.04
CA TYR A 48 -7.53 -13.16 1.92
C TYR A 48 -8.21 -12.16 0.99
N GLN A 49 -9.36 -12.56 0.45
CA GLN A 49 -10.20 -11.66 -0.34
C GLN A 49 -10.75 -10.55 0.57
N VAL A 50 -10.63 -9.31 0.11
CA VAL A 50 -11.14 -8.11 0.78
C VAL A 50 -12.17 -7.47 -0.14
N ASP A 51 -13.30 -7.04 0.42
CA ASP A 51 -14.27 -6.22 -0.28
C ASP A 51 -13.86 -4.74 -0.15
N PHE A 52 -13.31 -4.20 -1.23
CA PHE A 52 -12.88 -2.80 -1.26
C PHE A 52 -14.03 -1.81 -1.46
N GLN A 53 -15.22 -2.28 -1.86
CA GLN A 53 -16.37 -1.41 -2.09
C GLN A 53 -16.88 -0.80 -0.78
N MET A 54 -16.61 -1.46 0.36
CA MET A 54 -16.94 -0.95 1.69
C MET A 54 -16.11 0.27 2.10
N PHE A 55 -14.96 0.51 1.46
CA PHE A 55 -14.07 1.65 1.76
C PHE A 55 -14.31 2.86 0.84
N HIS A 56 -15.43 2.89 0.11
CA HIS A 56 -15.77 4.05 -0.70
C HIS A 56 -16.00 5.27 0.22
N PRO A 57 -15.39 6.43 -0.07
CA PRO A 57 -15.54 7.63 0.77
C PRO A 57 -17.00 8.10 0.86
N ASP A 58 -17.84 7.74 -0.11
CA ASP A 58 -19.28 8.05 -0.11
C ASP A 58 -20.09 7.22 0.92
N LEU A 59 -19.48 6.18 1.50
CA LEU A 59 -20.08 5.29 2.50
C LEU A 59 -19.51 5.48 3.92
N GLN A 60 -18.46 6.28 4.07
CA GLN A 60 -17.87 6.63 5.37
C GLN A 60 -18.59 7.84 5.97
N GLU A 61 -19.78 7.63 6.51
CA GLU A 61 -20.46 8.64 7.34
C GLU A 61 -19.91 8.69 8.79
N TYR A 62 -18.79 8.01 9.10
CA TYR A 62 -18.31 7.73 10.47
C TYR A 62 -16.80 7.85 10.70
N ASP A 63 -16.05 8.65 9.93
CA ASP A 63 -14.59 8.83 10.14
C ASP A 63 -14.20 10.22 10.68
N ASP A 64 -15.02 10.80 11.56
CA ASP A 64 -14.63 11.98 12.39
C ASP A 64 -14.51 11.61 13.88
N PHE A 65 -14.26 10.34 14.19
CA PHE A 65 -13.77 9.95 15.51
C PHE A 65 -12.25 10.03 15.50
N ASP A 66 -11.73 11.12 16.05
CA ASP A 66 -10.30 11.31 16.29
C ASP A 66 -9.83 10.30 17.35
N ILE A 67 -9.45 9.10 16.91
CA ILE A 67 -8.96 8.01 17.76
C ILE A 67 -7.57 8.35 18.36
N ASP A 68 -6.92 9.39 17.85
CA ASP A 68 -5.62 9.87 18.30
C ASP A 68 -5.70 10.72 19.60
N ASP A 69 -6.90 11.02 20.10
CA ASP A 69 -7.16 11.77 21.33
C ASP A 69 -7.23 10.91 22.63
N TYR A 70 -6.92 9.60 22.56
CA TYR A 70 -6.92 8.68 23.71
C TYR A 70 -5.56 8.05 24.04
#